data_AF-Q8P9U6-F1
#
_entry.id   AF-Q8P9U6-F1
#
_cell.length_a   1.000
_cell.length_b   1.000
_cell.length_c   1.000
_cell.angle_alpha   90.00
_cell.angle_beta   90.00
_cell.angle_gamma   90.00
#
_symmetry.space_group_name_H-M   'P 1'
#
loop_
_entity.id
_entity.type
_entity.pdbx_description
1 polymer ?
#
loop_
_entity_poly.entity_id
_entity_poly.type
_entity_poly.pdbx_seq_one_letter_code
_entity_poly.pdbx_strand_id
1 'polypeptide(L)'
;MMYGTLFYKKVEGFIANAVFNEVYDGQVWQITRPVNGDAGKIRGAELGYTQFFDFLPGWLSGFGLQTNYTYVDSEAPSPTATDTNGQSLTVPLEGLSKNSYNAILSYETARFQGRVAYNWRSDWLVTTAGNGTGNLPVYNKGFGQLDASLRFNINDVWSISLDGVNLLDTRRESYLGTESRYRDFVINDRRYGLTLRASL
;
A
#
# COMPACT_ATOMS: atom_id res chain seq x y z
N MET A 1 -10.60 21.50 -4.88
CA MET A 1 -10.16 20.92 -6.17
C MET A 1 -10.57 19.46 -6.22
N MET A 2 -11.11 19.00 -7.34
CA MET A 2 -11.33 17.57 -7.58
C MET A 2 -10.67 17.17 -8.89
N TYR A 3 -10.28 15.90 -8.99
CA TYR A 3 -9.85 15.30 -10.23
C TYR A 3 -10.37 13.87 -10.33
N GLY A 4 -10.48 13.40 -11.57
CA GLY A 4 -10.75 12.01 -11.89
C GLY A 4 -9.94 11.60 -13.10
N THR A 5 -9.50 10.36 -13.13
CA THR A 5 -8.70 9.81 -14.23
C THR A 5 -9.13 8.38 -14.49
N LEU A 6 -9.31 8.04 -15.77
CA LEU A 6 -9.45 6.66 -16.22
C LEU A 6 -8.18 6.29 -16.98
N PHE A 7 -7.70 5.08 -16.79
CA PHE A 7 -6.48 4.62 -17.46
C PHE A 7 -6.60 3.18 -17.95
N TYR A 8 -5.88 2.91 -19.03
CA TYR A 8 -5.68 1.59 -19.60
C TYR A 8 -4.25 1.49 -20.09
N LYS A 9 -3.56 0.42 -19.70
CA LYS A 9 -2.16 0.16 -20.04
C LYS A 9 -2.00 -1.31 -20.42
N LYS A 10 -1.32 -1.54 -21.54
CA LYS A 10 -0.74 -2.85 -21.87
C LYS A 10 0.71 -2.85 -21.44
N VAL A 11 1.15 -3.92 -20.79
CA VAL A 11 2.53 -4.12 -20.36
C VAL A 11 3.04 -5.40 -20.98
N GLU A 12 4.26 -5.37 -21.50
CA GLU A 12 4.94 -6.51 -22.11
C GLU A 12 6.35 -6.59 -21.54
N GLY A 13 6.88 -7.80 -21.36
CA GLY A 13 8.25 -8.00 -20.88
C GLY A 13 8.50 -7.47 -19.47
N PHE A 14 7.48 -7.47 -18.60
CA PHE A 14 7.70 -7.14 -17.19
C PHE A 14 8.55 -8.24 -16.54
N ILE A 15 9.39 -7.87 -15.58
CA ILE A 15 10.23 -8.86 -14.90
C ILE A 15 9.37 -9.58 -13.84
N ALA A 16 9.29 -10.90 -13.93
CA ALA A 16 8.67 -11.77 -12.94
C ALA A 16 9.68 -12.79 -12.43
N ASN A 17 9.53 -13.29 -11.21
CA ASN A 17 10.34 -14.43 -10.76
C ASN A 17 9.67 -15.75 -11.18
N ALA A 18 10.47 -16.67 -11.69
CA ALA A 18 10.06 -18.03 -12.02
C ALA A 18 10.99 -19.06 -11.38
N VAL A 19 10.44 -20.19 -10.96
CA VAL A 19 11.16 -21.31 -10.37
C VAL A 19 11.36 -22.39 -11.42
N PHE A 20 12.61 -22.79 -11.64
CA PHE A 20 12.99 -23.86 -12.56
C PHE A 20 13.66 -25.00 -11.81
N ASN A 21 13.36 -26.24 -12.21
CA ASN A 21 14.12 -27.39 -11.76
C ASN A 21 15.36 -27.53 -12.65
N GLU A 22 16.55 -27.40 -12.06
CA GLU A 22 17.83 -27.56 -12.74
C GLU A 22 18.68 -28.63 -12.04
N VAL A 23 19.47 -29.37 -12.81
CA VAL A 23 20.30 -30.45 -12.27
C VAL A 23 21.74 -29.96 -12.10
N TYR A 24 22.22 -29.95 -10.86
CA TYR A 24 23.61 -29.68 -10.52
C TYR A 24 24.16 -30.88 -9.74
N ASP A 25 25.28 -31.45 -10.20
CA ASP A 25 25.93 -32.62 -9.61
C ASP A 25 24.99 -33.83 -9.38
N GLY A 26 24.05 -34.05 -10.30
CA GLY A 26 23.08 -35.13 -10.23
C GLY A 26 21.93 -34.92 -9.24
N GLN A 27 21.87 -33.75 -8.58
CA GLN A 27 20.76 -33.35 -7.71
C GLN A 27 19.86 -32.32 -8.39
N VAL A 28 18.55 -32.45 -8.21
CA VAL A 28 17.55 -31.48 -8.69
C VAL A 28 17.47 -30.32 -7.70
N TRP A 29 17.73 -29.12 -8.18
CA TRP A 29 17.63 -27.88 -7.45
C TRP A 29 16.51 -27.01 -8.01
N GLN A 30 15.78 -26.34 -7.12
CA GLN A 30 14.83 -25.30 -7.49
C GLN A 30 15.56 -23.97 -7.55
N ILE A 31 15.74 -23.46 -8.76
CA ILE A 31 16.42 -22.18 -9.02
C ILE A 31 15.37 -21.11 -9.33
N THR A 32 15.33 -20.07 -8.51
CA THR A 32 14.51 -18.88 -8.76
C THR A 32 15.32 -17.86 -9.54
N ARG A 33 14.81 -17.41 -10.69
CA ARG A 33 15.44 -16.35 -11.49
C ARG A 33 14.40 -15.42 -12.13
N PRO A 34 14.77 -14.16 -12.43
CA PRO A 34 13.91 -13.25 -13.18
C PRO A 34 13.72 -13.75 -14.62
N VAL A 35 12.50 -13.63 -15.13
CA VAL A 35 12.09 -13.93 -16.51
C VAL A 35 11.21 -12.81 -17.03
N ASN A 36 11.14 -12.69 -18.36
CA ASN A 36 10.18 -11.79 -18.99
C ASN A 36 8.79 -12.41 -18.92
N GLY A 37 7.86 -11.70 -18.29
CA GLY A 37 6.45 -12.04 -18.26
C GLY A 37 5.77 -11.73 -19.60
N ASP A 38 4.72 -12.49 -19.87
CA ASP A 38 3.87 -12.33 -21.05
C ASP A 38 3.08 -10.99 -21.01
N ALA A 39 2.33 -10.71 -22.07
CA ALA A 39 1.53 -9.48 -22.13
C ALA A 39 0.48 -9.42 -21.00
N GLY A 40 0.58 -8.40 -20.16
CA GLY A 40 -0.38 -8.08 -19.10
C GLY A 40 -1.22 -6.84 -19.44
N LYS A 41 -2.37 -6.71 -18.77
CA LYS A 41 -3.27 -5.57 -18.90
C LYS A 41 -3.51 -4.95 -17.53
N ILE A 42 -3.51 -3.63 -17.48
CA ILE A 42 -3.85 -2.84 -16.30
C ILE A 42 -4.89 -1.81 -16.73
N ARG A 43 -5.98 -1.72 -15.98
CA ARG A 43 -7.00 -0.70 -16.18
C ARG A 43 -7.49 -0.20 -14.84
N GLY A 44 -8.00 1.01 -14.80
CA GLY A 44 -8.47 1.54 -13.53
C GLY A 44 -9.01 2.94 -13.60
N ALA A 45 -9.34 3.41 -12.41
CA ALA A 45 -9.85 4.74 -12.16
C ALA A 45 -9.21 5.31 -10.90
N GLU A 46 -8.90 6.60 -10.94
CA GLU A 46 -8.43 7.37 -9.80
C GLU A 46 -9.35 8.56 -9.60
N LEU A 47 -9.68 8.83 -8.34
CA LEU A 47 -10.46 9.99 -7.93
C LEU A 47 -9.73 10.67 -6.78
N GLY A 48 -9.70 11.99 -6.81
CA GLY A 48 -9.14 12.79 -5.73
C GLY A 48 -9.95 14.04 -5.47
N TYR A 49 -10.02 14.41 -4.20
CA TYR A 49 -10.73 15.58 -3.72
C TYR A 49 -9.91 16.27 -2.62
N THR A 50 -9.84 17.59 -2.68
CA THR A 50 -9.20 18.42 -1.65
C THR A 50 -10.01 19.70 -1.46
N GLN A 51 -10.32 20.03 -0.21
CA GLN A 51 -11.11 21.19 0.16
C GLN A 51 -10.55 21.79 1.44
N PHE A 52 -10.33 23.10 1.43
CA PHE A 52 -10.18 23.89 2.64
C PHE A 52 -11.53 24.53 2.98
N PHE A 53 -11.85 24.59 4.26
CA PHE A 53 -13.14 25.08 4.74
C PHE A 53 -13.06 26.54 5.23
N ASP A 54 -12.13 27.32 4.67
CA ASP A 54 -11.90 28.75 4.96
C ASP A 54 -13.15 29.63 4.86
N PHE A 55 -14.13 29.22 4.05
CA PHE A 55 -15.44 29.87 3.92
C PHE A 55 -16.38 29.66 5.13
N LEU A 56 -16.11 28.70 6.03
CA LEU A 56 -16.92 28.47 7.22
C LEU A 56 -16.59 29.47 8.33
N PRO A 57 -17.59 29.88 9.14
CA PRO A 57 -17.36 30.89 10.18
C PRO A 57 -16.55 30.34 11.37
N GLY A 58 -15.80 31.25 12.01
CA GLY A 58 -15.12 30.99 13.27
C GLY A 58 -14.04 29.92 13.17
N TRP A 59 -13.98 29.04 14.17
CA TRP A 59 -12.94 28.02 14.26
C TRP A 59 -13.01 26.98 13.13
N LEU A 60 -14.16 26.82 12.46
CA LEU A 60 -14.34 25.87 11.36
C LEU A 60 -13.52 26.23 10.11
N SER A 61 -13.14 27.50 9.95
CA SER A 61 -12.31 27.99 8.85
C SER A 61 -10.94 27.33 8.75
N GLY A 62 -10.45 26.76 9.86
CA GLY A 62 -9.14 26.10 9.91
C GLY A 62 -9.13 24.68 9.33
N PHE A 63 -10.28 24.06 9.05
CA PHE A 63 -10.28 22.67 8.57
C PHE A 63 -9.86 22.54 7.10
N GLY A 64 -9.19 21.42 6.81
CA GLY A 64 -8.95 20.93 5.46
C GLY A 64 -9.27 19.45 5.37
N LEU A 65 -9.79 19.02 4.22
CA LEU A 65 -10.03 17.63 3.89
C LEU A 65 -9.31 17.31 2.58
N GLN A 66 -8.56 16.21 2.57
CA GLN A 66 -8.00 15.62 1.37
C GLN A 66 -8.33 14.13 1.34
N THR A 67 -8.85 13.65 0.22
CA THR A 67 -9.12 12.22 0.04
C THR A 67 -8.83 11.79 -1.39
N ASN A 68 -8.38 10.55 -1.56
CA ASN A 68 -8.28 9.92 -2.86
C ASN A 68 -8.66 8.44 -2.78
N TYR A 69 -9.12 7.92 -3.91
CA TYR A 69 -9.48 6.53 -4.10
C TYR A 69 -8.93 6.06 -5.45
N THR A 70 -8.32 4.88 -5.45
CA THR A 70 -7.75 4.25 -6.63
C THR A 70 -8.31 2.83 -6.76
N TYR A 71 -8.89 2.56 -7.94
CA TYR A 71 -9.30 1.24 -8.37
C TYR A 71 -8.36 0.77 -9.48
N VAL A 72 -7.72 -0.38 -9.29
CA VAL A 72 -6.81 -0.99 -10.28
C VAL A 72 -7.21 -2.44 -10.51
N ASP A 73 -7.56 -2.77 -11.75
CA ASP A 73 -7.79 -4.13 -12.19
C ASP A 73 -6.63 -4.52 -13.10
N SER A 74 -5.81 -5.46 -12.64
CA SER A 74 -4.66 -5.97 -13.38
C SER A 74 -4.77 -7.46 -13.57
N GLU A 75 -4.49 -7.91 -14.78
CA GLU A 75 -4.38 -9.33 -15.12
C GLU A 75 -3.07 -9.52 -15.88
N ALA A 76 -2.23 -10.42 -15.39
CA ALA A 76 -1.05 -10.86 -16.12
C ALA A 76 -0.96 -12.38 -16.07
N PRO A 77 -0.63 -13.04 -17.20
CA PRO A 77 -0.21 -14.42 -17.16
C PRO A 77 1.00 -14.52 -16.24
N SER A 78 0.87 -15.30 -15.16
CA SER A 78 2.02 -15.62 -14.33
C SER A 78 2.72 -16.82 -14.95
N PRO A 79 4.03 -16.73 -15.27
CA PRO A 79 4.74 -17.85 -15.88
C PRO A 79 4.83 -19.10 -14.97
N THR A 80 4.54 -18.95 -13.67
CA THR A 80 4.75 -20.03 -12.67
C THR A 80 3.69 -20.14 -11.57
N ALA A 81 2.68 -19.26 -11.53
CA ALA A 81 1.65 -19.39 -10.50
C ALA A 81 0.79 -20.62 -10.83
N THR A 82 0.72 -21.57 -9.91
CA THR A 82 -0.13 -22.75 -10.05
C THR A 82 -0.97 -22.96 -8.80
N ASP A 83 -2.15 -23.58 -8.97
CA ASP A 83 -2.93 -24.08 -7.85
C ASP A 83 -2.25 -25.31 -7.20
N THR A 84 -2.87 -25.86 -6.15
CA THR A 84 -2.34 -27.06 -5.47
C THR A 84 -2.34 -28.32 -6.35
N ASN A 85 -3.01 -28.30 -7.50
CA ASN A 85 -3.06 -29.38 -8.48
C ASN A 85 -2.10 -29.14 -9.66
N GLY A 86 -1.30 -28.06 -9.65
CA GLY A 86 -0.37 -27.70 -10.71
C GLY A 86 -0.99 -26.98 -11.91
N GLN A 87 -2.25 -26.54 -11.82
CA GLN A 87 -2.93 -25.78 -12.89
C GLN A 87 -2.51 -24.33 -12.86
N SER A 88 -2.18 -23.75 -14.03
CA SER A 88 -1.78 -22.34 -14.14
C SER A 88 -2.87 -21.39 -13.62
N LEU A 89 -2.47 -20.42 -12.80
CA LEU A 89 -3.32 -19.38 -12.25
C LEU A 89 -3.07 -18.04 -12.95
N THR A 90 -4.15 -17.37 -13.34
CA THR A 90 -4.11 -15.93 -13.66
C THR A 90 -4.17 -15.15 -12.36
N VAL A 91 -3.15 -14.35 -12.09
CA VAL A 91 -3.03 -13.54 -10.87
C VAL A 91 -2.84 -12.06 -11.24
N PRO A 92 -3.17 -11.12 -10.35
CA PRO A 92 -2.86 -9.71 -10.58
C PRO A 92 -1.36 -9.48 -10.66
N LEU A 93 -0.94 -8.35 -11.22
CA LEU A 93 0.47 -7.97 -11.18
C LEU A 93 0.93 -7.75 -9.73
N GLU A 94 2.18 -8.12 -9.47
CA GLU A 94 2.80 -7.96 -8.15
C GLU A 94 2.76 -6.50 -7.70
N GLY A 95 2.46 -6.28 -6.41
CA GLY A 95 2.43 -4.96 -5.78
C GLY A 95 1.14 -4.17 -5.96
N LEU A 96 0.23 -4.56 -6.85
CA LEU A 96 -1.01 -3.82 -7.13
C LEU A 96 -2.17 -4.29 -6.26
N SER A 97 -2.69 -3.39 -5.44
CA SER A 97 -3.97 -3.59 -4.73
C SER A 97 -5.12 -3.20 -5.65
N LYS A 98 -6.20 -3.98 -5.62
CA LYS A 98 -7.40 -3.67 -6.41
C LYS A 98 -8.09 -2.39 -5.97
N ASN A 99 -8.12 -2.15 -4.67
CA ASN A 99 -8.70 -0.96 -4.08
C ASN A 99 -7.69 -0.33 -3.12
N SER A 100 -7.55 0.99 -3.16
CA SER A 100 -6.85 1.75 -2.13
C SER A 100 -7.50 3.11 -1.93
N TYR A 101 -7.46 3.62 -0.71
CA TYR A 101 -7.94 4.96 -0.40
C TYR A 101 -7.06 5.61 0.66
N ASN A 102 -6.98 6.93 0.61
CA ASN A 102 -6.31 7.74 1.61
C ASN A 102 -7.21 8.91 1.97
N ALA A 103 -7.39 9.17 3.26
CA ALA A 103 -8.21 10.27 3.78
C ALA A 103 -7.42 11.03 4.83
N ILE A 104 -7.36 12.35 4.69
CA ILE A 104 -6.61 13.25 5.56
C ILE A 104 -7.56 14.36 5.99
N LEU A 105 -7.73 14.50 7.30
CA LEU A 105 -8.36 15.66 7.93
C LEU A 105 -7.25 16.51 8.57
N SER A 106 -7.17 17.77 8.19
CA SER A 106 -6.25 18.74 8.77
C SER A 106 -7.00 19.89 9.44
N TYR A 107 -6.32 20.54 10.37
CA TYR A 107 -6.75 21.77 11.02
C TYR A 107 -5.58 22.71 11.12
N GLU A 108 -5.67 23.91 10.57
CA GLU A 108 -4.55 24.86 10.52
C GLU A 108 -4.99 26.25 10.98
N THR A 109 -4.21 26.79 11.91
CA THR A 109 -4.29 28.18 12.38
C THR A 109 -2.87 28.68 12.64
N ALA A 110 -2.70 29.96 12.95
CA ALA A 110 -1.39 30.51 13.31
C ALA A 110 -0.76 29.80 14.52
N ARG A 111 -1.57 29.27 15.44
CA ARG A 111 -1.10 28.69 16.71
C ARG A 111 -1.16 27.17 16.77
N PHE A 112 -2.11 26.55 16.07
CA PHE A 112 -2.34 25.11 16.08
C PHE A 112 -2.35 24.55 14.67
N GLN A 113 -1.66 23.43 14.48
CA GLN A 113 -1.74 22.63 13.27
C GLN A 113 -1.97 21.17 13.66
N GLY A 114 -3.03 20.56 13.17
CA GLY A 114 -3.36 19.16 13.40
C GLY A 114 -3.56 18.45 12.07
N ARG A 115 -3.18 17.18 12.01
CA ARG A 115 -3.42 16.32 10.85
C ARG A 115 -3.68 14.91 11.31
N VAL A 116 -4.76 14.31 10.82
CA VAL A 116 -5.08 12.89 10.96
C VAL A 116 -5.13 12.30 9.56
N ALA A 117 -4.34 11.26 9.31
CA ALA A 117 -4.23 10.61 8.02
C ALA A 117 -4.54 9.12 8.16
N TYR A 118 -5.47 8.63 7.36
CA TYR A 118 -5.84 7.23 7.28
C TYR A 118 -5.60 6.71 5.87
N ASN A 119 -4.78 5.67 5.74
CA ASN A 119 -4.41 5.06 4.47
C ASN A 119 -4.80 3.59 4.51
N TRP A 120 -5.47 3.09 3.48
CA TRP A 120 -5.87 1.69 3.40
C TRP A 120 -5.68 1.16 1.99
N ARG A 121 -5.35 -0.13 1.91
CA ARG A 121 -5.29 -0.88 0.66
C ARG A 121 -5.85 -2.28 0.86
N SER A 122 -6.53 -2.79 -0.17
CA SER A 122 -6.92 -4.19 -0.24
C SER A 122 -5.70 -5.08 -0.40
N ASP A 123 -5.94 -6.38 -0.36
CA ASP A 123 -4.96 -7.41 -0.64
C ASP A 123 -4.21 -7.15 -1.95
N TRP A 124 -2.94 -7.57 -1.99
CA TRP A 124 -2.11 -7.50 -3.18
C TRP A 124 -1.16 -8.69 -3.27
N LEU A 125 -0.85 -9.08 -4.49
CA LEU A 125 0.12 -10.13 -4.78
C LEU A 125 1.52 -9.64 -4.42
N VAL A 126 2.23 -10.38 -3.59
CA VAL A 126 3.63 -10.14 -3.25
C VAL A 126 4.53 -10.86 -4.24
N THR A 127 4.23 -12.13 -4.51
CA THR A 127 4.95 -12.91 -5.51
C THR A 127 4.10 -14.05 -6.05
N THR A 128 4.30 -14.40 -7.32
CA THR A 128 3.61 -15.50 -8.00
C THR A 128 4.03 -16.89 -7.51
N ALA A 129 5.30 -17.06 -7.12
CA ALA A 129 5.88 -18.30 -6.61
C ALA A 129 7.16 -17.99 -5.81
N GLY A 130 7.41 -18.70 -4.72
CA GLY A 130 8.60 -18.52 -3.89
C GLY A 130 9.17 -19.84 -3.40
N ASN A 131 10.44 -19.83 -3.00
CA ASN A 131 11.07 -20.99 -2.38
C ASN A 131 10.31 -21.36 -1.09
N GLY A 132 9.96 -22.64 -0.93
CA GLY A 132 9.21 -23.13 0.22
C GLY A 132 7.71 -22.83 0.21
N THR A 133 7.17 -22.16 -0.83
CA THR A 133 5.72 -21.91 -0.93
C THR A 133 4.96 -23.01 -1.69
N GLY A 134 5.67 -23.98 -2.29
CA GLY A 134 5.05 -25.01 -3.12
C GLY A 134 4.41 -24.44 -4.39
N ASN A 135 5.04 -23.42 -5.00
CA ASN A 135 4.56 -22.67 -6.17
C ASN A 135 3.22 -21.93 -5.99
N LEU A 136 2.82 -21.73 -4.73
CA LEU A 136 1.61 -20.97 -4.45
C LEU A 136 1.92 -19.47 -4.39
N PRO A 137 1.03 -18.64 -4.95
CA PRO A 137 1.15 -17.20 -4.89
C PRO A 137 1.02 -16.71 -3.44
N VAL A 138 1.85 -15.72 -3.10
CA VAL A 138 1.84 -15.07 -1.80
C VAL A 138 1.09 -13.75 -1.92
N TYR A 139 0.15 -13.52 -1.02
CA TYR A 139 -0.54 -12.25 -0.90
C TYR A 139 -0.26 -11.62 0.45
N ASN A 140 -0.21 -10.30 0.50
CA ASN A 140 -0.44 -9.58 1.75
C ASN A 140 -1.92 -9.27 1.87
N LYS A 141 -2.46 -9.42 3.07
CA LYS A 141 -3.83 -9.08 3.40
C LYS A 141 -4.01 -7.56 3.46
N GLY A 142 -5.19 -7.11 3.05
CA GLY A 142 -5.58 -5.71 3.11
C GLY A 142 -5.56 -5.19 4.54
N PHE A 143 -5.03 -3.99 4.70
CA PHE A 143 -4.87 -3.36 6.01
C PHE A 143 -4.97 -1.84 5.87
N GLY A 144 -5.27 -1.17 6.98
CA GLY A 144 -5.30 0.28 7.06
C GLY A 144 -4.42 0.79 8.20
N GLN A 145 -3.89 2.00 8.06
CA GLN A 145 -3.04 2.63 9.07
C GLN A 145 -3.53 4.06 9.33
N LEU A 146 -3.71 4.39 10.60
CA LEU A 146 -4.03 5.73 11.07
C LEU A 146 -2.79 6.39 11.68
N ASP A 147 -2.43 7.56 11.19
CA ASP A 147 -1.36 8.39 11.70
C ASP A 147 -1.94 9.76 12.10
N ALA A 148 -1.38 10.38 13.13
CA ALA A 148 -1.76 11.74 13.51
C ALA A 148 -0.55 12.58 13.89
N SER A 149 -0.65 13.88 13.68
CA SER A 149 0.34 14.85 14.15
C SER A 149 -0.39 16.08 14.68
N LEU A 150 0.15 16.66 15.75
CA LEU A 150 -0.30 17.90 16.35
C LEU A 150 0.91 18.78 16.60
N ARG A 151 0.88 20.00 16.09
CA ARG A 151 1.87 21.05 16.35
C ARG A 151 1.20 22.23 17.03
N PHE A 152 1.91 22.76 18.02
CA PHE A 152 1.57 23.99 18.70
C PHE A 152 2.72 24.99 18.56
N ASN A 153 2.43 26.15 18.00
CA ASN A 153 3.38 27.25 17.92
C ASN A 153 3.31 28.04 19.23
N ILE A 154 4.41 27.99 20.00
CA ILE A 154 4.54 28.68 21.28
C ILE A 154 4.68 30.18 21.02
N ASN A 155 5.51 30.53 20.04
CA ASN A 155 5.70 31.87 19.48
C ASN A 155 6.26 31.73 18.05
N ASP A 156 6.66 32.84 17.43
CA ASP A 156 7.17 32.86 16.05
C ASP A 156 8.48 32.08 15.85
N VAL A 157 9.21 31.82 16.95
CA VAL A 157 10.49 31.09 16.94
C VAL A 157 10.26 29.62 17.29
N TRP A 158 9.52 29.34 18.36
CA TRP A 158 9.42 28.02 18.97
C TRP A 158 8.10 27.32 18.67
N SER A 159 8.19 26.05 18.27
CA SER A 159 7.03 25.16 18.15
C SER A 159 7.34 23.79 18.74
N ILE A 160 6.32 23.15 19.28
CA ILE A 160 6.36 21.76 19.75
C ILE A 160 5.40 20.92 18.92
N SER A 161 5.78 19.70 18.54
CA SER A 161 4.88 18.74 17.90
C SER A 161 4.89 17.38 18.57
N LEU A 162 3.73 16.75 18.57
CA LEU A 162 3.51 15.36 18.93
C LEU A 162 3.06 14.61 17.68
N ASP A 163 3.78 13.56 17.33
CA ASP A 163 3.56 12.73 16.16
C ASP A 163 3.21 11.31 16.62
N GLY A 164 2.23 10.68 15.99
CA GLY A 164 1.75 9.34 16.27
C GLY A 164 1.63 8.54 14.98
N VAL A 165 2.35 7.43 14.90
CA VAL A 165 2.38 6.53 13.73
C VAL A 165 1.77 5.19 14.10
N ASN A 166 0.95 4.64 13.22
CA ASN A 166 0.18 3.41 13.40
C ASN A 166 -0.64 3.39 14.71
N LEU A 167 -1.47 4.41 14.89
CA LEU A 167 -2.35 4.56 16.06
C LEU A 167 -3.39 3.44 16.20
N LEU A 168 -3.63 2.65 15.16
CA LEU A 168 -4.50 1.48 15.20
C LEU A 168 -3.77 0.20 15.65
N ASP A 169 -2.44 0.22 15.80
CA ASP A 169 -1.62 -0.99 16.02
C ASP A 169 -1.88 -2.07 14.95
N THR A 170 -2.03 -1.65 13.70
CA THR A 170 -2.33 -2.55 12.60
C THR A 170 -1.09 -3.37 12.22
N ARG A 171 -1.30 -4.67 12.06
CA ARG A 171 -0.28 -5.64 11.63
C ARG A 171 -0.49 -5.96 10.16
N ARG A 172 0.61 -6.15 9.43
CA ARG A 172 0.56 -6.60 8.03
C ARG A 172 0.67 -8.11 8.01
N GLU A 173 -0.38 -8.77 7.56
CA GLU A 173 -0.45 -10.24 7.47
C GLU A 173 -0.24 -10.69 6.02
N SER A 174 0.29 -11.90 5.84
CA SER A 174 0.42 -12.55 4.54
C SER A 174 -0.16 -13.96 4.53
N TYR A 175 -0.59 -14.43 3.36
CA TYR A 175 -1.18 -15.75 3.15
C TYR A 175 -0.78 -16.36 1.80
N LEU A 176 -1.00 -17.67 1.65
CA LEU A 176 -0.66 -18.46 0.47
C LEU A 176 -1.90 -18.83 -0.33
N GLY A 177 -2.12 -18.19 -1.48
CA GLY A 177 -3.22 -18.45 -2.42
C GLY A 177 -4.60 -18.03 -1.90
N THR A 178 -4.98 -18.52 -0.73
CA THR A 178 -6.25 -18.23 -0.03
C THR A 178 -5.99 -17.74 1.38
N GLU A 179 -6.85 -16.86 1.89
CA GLU A 179 -6.71 -16.24 3.22
C GLU A 179 -6.67 -17.26 4.36
N SER A 180 -7.28 -18.44 4.20
CA SER A 180 -7.24 -19.50 5.22
C SER A 180 -5.85 -20.10 5.43
N ARG A 181 -4.91 -19.85 4.52
CA ARG A 181 -3.52 -20.31 4.59
C ARG A 181 -2.60 -19.17 5.03
N TYR A 182 -2.80 -18.75 6.27
CA TYR A 182 -1.95 -17.77 6.94
C TYR A 182 -0.46 -18.18 6.86
N ARG A 183 0.41 -17.22 6.55
CA ARG A 183 1.84 -17.44 6.37
C ARG A 183 2.67 -16.76 7.46
N ASP A 184 2.59 -15.44 7.54
CA ASP A 184 3.33 -14.63 8.52
C ASP A 184 2.64 -13.29 8.78
N PHE A 185 3.11 -12.56 9.80
CA PHE A 185 2.74 -11.17 10.02
C PHE A 185 3.99 -10.35 10.32
N VAL A 186 3.94 -9.07 10.00
CA VAL A 186 4.91 -8.06 10.40
C VAL A 186 4.19 -7.00 11.21
N ILE A 187 4.74 -6.69 12.38
CA ILE A 187 4.25 -5.62 13.23
C ILE A 187 5.04 -4.37 12.89
N ASN A 188 4.33 -3.32 12.49
CA ASN A 188 4.87 -1.96 12.52
C ASN A 188 4.41 -1.35 13.83
N ASP A 189 5.29 -1.24 14.82
CA ASP A 189 4.85 -0.78 16.14
C ASP A 189 4.20 0.60 16.09
N ARG A 190 3.22 0.79 16.98
CA ARG A 190 2.72 2.12 17.29
C ARG A 190 3.84 2.95 17.89
N ARG A 191 4.12 4.10 17.29
CA ARG A 191 5.23 4.97 17.69
C ARG A 191 4.76 6.38 17.95
N TYR A 192 5.34 7.01 18.95
CA TYR A 192 5.11 8.40 19.31
C TYR A 192 6.43 9.17 19.23
N GLY A 193 6.38 10.37 18.67
CA GLY A 193 7.51 11.29 18.59
C GLY A 193 7.14 12.65 19.19
N LEU A 194 8.08 13.25 19.92
CA LEU A 194 7.96 14.62 20.40
C LEU A 194 9.10 15.44 19.78
N THR A 195 8.76 16.55 19.13
CA THR A 195 9.74 17.43 18.48
C THR A 195 9.62 18.85 19.01
N LEU A 196 10.74 19.44 19.41
CA LEU A 196 10.85 20.88 19.65
C LEU A 196 11.62 21.50 18.48
N ARG A 197 11.08 22.55 17.85
CA ARG A 197 11.69 23.24 16.70
C ARG A 197 11.83 24.72 16.99
N ALA A 198 12.99 25.28 16.67
CA ALA A 198 13.26 26.71 16.57
C ALA A 198 13.39 27.14 15.10
N SER A 199 12.77 28.24 14.70
CA SER A 199 12.95 28.89 13.40
C SER A 199 13.66 30.22 13.63
N LEU A 200 14.94 30.28 13.25
CA LEU A 200 15.82 31.45 13.39
C LEU A 200 15.91 32.22 12.07
#